data_AF-G5BJL6-F1
#
_entry.id   AF-G5BJL6-F1
#
_cell.length_a   1.000
_cell.length_b   1.000
_cell.length_c   1.000
_cell.angle_alpha   90.00
_cell.angle_beta   90.00
_cell.angle_gamma   90.00
#
_symmetry.space_group_name_H-M   'P 1'
#
loop_
_entity.id
_entity.type
_entity.pdbx_description
1 polymer ?
#
loop_
_entity_poly.entity_id
_entity_poly.type
_entity_poly.pdbx_seq_one_letter_code
_entity_poly.pdbx_strand_id
1 'polypeptide(L)'
;MGVPAFFCWLSSKYLSIIVNCVEEKPPKCNGIKIPVDASKPNPNDVEFDKLYLDMNGIIHPCTHPEDKPTSKKEEEMMVAIFEYLDGLFNIVRARRLLYMAIDGVAPRAKMNQQLSRRFRASKEGMEAAMEKQHVREETLAKGGYLPPEQIKERFDSYCTTPGTEFMDNLAKSLCY
;
A
#
# COMPACT_ATOMS: atom_id res chain seq x y z
N MET A 1 14.06 -6.28 -15.34
CA MET A 1 14.06 -4.84 -15.03
C MET A 1 13.01 -4.59 -13.96
N GLY A 2 13.35 -3.93 -12.85
CA GLY A 2 12.37 -3.56 -11.82
C GLY A 2 11.59 -2.30 -12.20
N VAL A 3 10.48 -2.03 -11.50
CA VAL A 3 9.67 -0.81 -11.68
C VAL A 3 10.53 0.47 -11.65
N PRO A 4 11.49 0.64 -10.71
CA PRO A 4 12.31 1.86 -10.66
C PRO A 4 13.20 2.04 -11.89
N ALA A 5 13.78 0.95 -12.41
CA ALA A 5 14.67 1.00 -13.58
C ALA A 5 13.89 1.35 -14.85
N PHE A 6 12.69 0.77 -15.03
CA PHE A 6 11.84 1.11 -16.16
C PHE A 6 11.32 2.55 -16.07
N PHE A 7 10.88 2.97 -14.88
CA PHE A 7 10.40 4.33 -14.66
C PHE A 7 11.51 5.37 -14.91
N CYS A 8 12.73 5.12 -14.42
CA CYS A 8 13.89 5.99 -14.64
C CYS A 8 14.24 6.11 -16.13
N TRP A 9 14.20 4.99 -16.87
CA TRP A 9 14.41 5.01 -18.31
C TRP A 9 13.33 5.83 -19.04
N LEU A 10 12.06 5.63 -18.66
CA LEU A 10 10.92 6.31 -19.25
C LEU A 10 10.97 7.82 -19.01
N SER A 11 11.24 8.23 -17.77
CA SER A 11 11.31 9.64 -17.35
C SER A 11 12.47 10.38 -17.99
N SER A 12 13.62 9.72 -18.14
CA SER A 12 14.82 10.30 -18.79
C SER A 12 14.62 10.48 -20.29
N LYS A 13 13.83 9.60 -20.93
CA LYS A 13 13.63 9.61 -22.38
C LYS A 13 12.47 10.50 -22.82
N TYR A 14 11.39 10.57 -22.04
CA TYR A 14 10.20 11.33 -22.37
C TYR A 14 9.76 12.18 -21.18
N LEU A 15 10.37 13.35 -20.98
CA LEU A 15 10.11 14.18 -19.79
C LEU A 15 8.63 14.61 -19.66
N SER A 16 7.90 14.75 -20.76
CA SER A 16 6.50 15.23 -20.76
C SER A 16 5.47 14.22 -20.27
N ILE A 17 5.86 12.97 -20.02
CA ILE A 17 4.92 11.92 -19.59
C ILE A 17 4.58 11.98 -18.11
N ILE A 18 5.44 12.63 -17.31
CA ILE A 18 5.24 12.75 -15.86
C ILE A 18 4.61 14.11 -15.63
N VAL A 19 3.38 14.08 -15.13
CA VAL A 19 2.65 15.26 -14.71
C VAL A 19 2.28 15.07 -13.25
N ASN A 20 2.52 16.09 -12.43
CA ASN A 20 2.14 16.06 -11.04
C ASN A 20 0.62 16.23 -10.92
N CYS A 21 -0.02 15.38 -10.13
CA CYS A 21 -1.43 15.50 -9.84
C CYS A 21 -1.67 16.63 -8.83
N VAL A 22 -2.71 17.42 -9.06
CA VAL A 22 -3.25 18.42 -8.14
C VAL A 22 -4.31 17.75 -7.27
N GLU A 23 -4.10 17.79 -5.96
CA GLU A 23 -5.03 17.26 -4.95
C GLU A 23 -5.65 18.41 -4.16
N GLU A 24 -6.98 18.45 -4.09
CA GLU A 24 -7.70 19.41 -3.25
C GLU A 24 -7.73 18.89 -1.81
N LYS A 25 -7.14 19.63 -0.88
CA LYS A 25 -7.09 19.22 0.53
C LYS A 25 -8.43 19.55 1.22
N PRO A 26 -8.98 18.64 2.05
CA PRO A 26 -10.23 18.87 2.75
C PRO A 26 -10.11 20.11 3.67
N PRO A 27 -10.97 21.12 3.51
CA PRO A 27 -10.92 22.30 4.36
C PRO A 27 -11.29 21.93 5.80
N LYS A 28 -10.60 22.54 6.77
CA LYS A 28 -10.89 22.38 8.19
C LYS A 28 -11.74 23.55 8.65
N CYS A 29 -12.95 23.29 9.14
CA CYS A 29 -13.80 24.29 9.77
C CYS A 29 -14.06 23.87 11.22
N ASN A 30 -13.66 24.69 12.19
CA ASN A 30 -13.83 24.42 13.63
C ASN A 30 -13.28 23.06 14.11
N GLY A 31 -12.17 22.60 13.52
CA GLY A 31 -11.55 21.31 13.84
C GLY A 31 -12.17 20.09 13.14
N ILE A 32 -13.30 20.27 12.45
CA ILE A 32 -13.97 19.24 11.65
C ILE A 32 -13.42 19.32 10.21
N LYS A 33 -12.99 18.18 9.66
CA LYS A 33 -12.59 18.07 8.25
C LYS A 33 -13.86 17.99 7.40
N ILE A 34 -14.06 18.94 6.51
CA ILE A 34 -15.15 18.91 5.54
C ILE A 34 -14.68 18.04 4.36
N PRO A 35 -15.47 17.04 3.92
CA PRO A 35 -15.11 16.21 2.78
C PRO A 35 -15.01 17.04 1.50
N VAL A 36 -14.08 16.66 0.62
CA VAL A 36 -13.90 17.32 -0.68
C VAL A 36 -15.09 17.00 -1.56
N ASP A 37 -15.64 18.02 -2.20
CA ASP A 37 -16.75 17.85 -3.14
C ASP A 37 -16.22 17.40 -4.51
N ALA A 38 -16.15 16.08 -4.70
CA ALA A 38 -15.72 15.44 -5.94
C ALA A 38 -16.70 15.64 -7.12
N SER A 39 -17.88 16.24 -6.90
CA SER A 39 -18.81 16.55 -8.00
C SER A 39 -18.34 17.73 -8.84
N LYS A 40 -17.55 18.64 -8.26
CA LYS A 40 -16.96 19.79 -8.96
C LYS A 40 -15.99 19.39 -10.06
N PRO A 41 -15.70 20.28 -11.03
CA PRO A 41 -14.70 20.04 -12.05
C PRO A 41 -13.35 19.60 -11.47
N ASN A 42 -12.66 18.69 -12.15
CA ASN A 42 -11.37 18.17 -11.69
C ASN A 42 -10.30 19.28 -11.69
N PRO A 43 -9.55 19.49 -10.58
CA PRO A 43 -8.51 20.51 -10.50
C PRO A 43 -7.28 20.26 -11.41
N ASN A 44 -7.20 19.09 -12.04
CA ASN A 44 -6.15 18.73 -13.00
C ASN A 44 -6.45 19.18 -14.44
N ASP A 45 -7.50 19.98 -14.65
CA ASP A 45 -7.99 20.44 -15.96
C ASP A 45 -8.32 19.31 -16.96
N VAL A 46 -8.45 18.08 -16.46
CA VAL A 46 -8.78 16.88 -17.22
C VAL A 46 -9.84 16.08 -16.47
N GLU A 47 -10.91 15.75 -17.17
CA GLU A 47 -11.99 14.89 -16.65
C GLU A 47 -11.73 13.44 -17.03
N PHE A 48 -11.99 12.53 -16.09
CA PHE A 48 -11.82 11.10 -16.28
C PHE A 48 -13.17 10.40 -16.22
N ASP A 49 -13.49 9.60 -17.24
CA ASP A 49 -14.72 8.82 -17.23
C ASP A 49 -14.59 7.55 -16.38
N LYS A 50 -13.44 6.87 -16.47
CA LYS A 50 -13.24 5.53 -15.92
C LYS A 50 -11.94 5.48 -15.13
N LEU A 51 -12.01 5.01 -13.90
CA LEU A 51 -10.86 4.73 -13.04
C LEU A 51 -10.79 3.23 -12.77
N TYR A 52 -9.64 2.63 -13.04
CA TYR A 52 -9.34 1.22 -12.78
C TYR A 52 -8.29 1.15 -11.67
N LEU A 53 -8.59 0.44 -10.59
CA LEU A 53 -7.74 0.29 -9.44
C LEU A 53 -7.29 -1.17 -9.31
N ASP A 54 -5.98 -1.38 -9.28
CA ASP A 54 -5.38 -2.62 -8.79
C ASP A 54 -5.33 -2.54 -7.26
N MET A 55 -6.26 -3.25 -6.61
CA MET A 55 -6.41 -3.22 -5.16
C MET A 55 -5.19 -3.79 -4.44
N ASN A 56 -4.48 -4.75 -5.04
CA ASN A 56 -3.27 -5.29 -4.41
C ASN A 56 -2.17 -4.23 -4.33
N GLY A 57 -2.13 -3.31 -5.28
CA GLY A 57 -1.24 -2.14 -5.25
C GLY A 57 -1.53 -1.17 -4.09
N ILE A 58 -2.74 -1.20 -3.53
CA ILE A 58 -3.18 -0.36 -2.40
C ILE A 58 -3.04 -1.11 -1.08
N ILE A 59 -3.46 -2.38 -1.04
CA ILE A 59 -3.45 -3.21 0.16
C ILE A 59 -2.00 -3.43 0.66
N HIS A 60 -1.05 -3.66 -0.24
CA HIS A 60 0.34 -3.93 0.16
C HIS A 60 0.97 -2.77 0.94
N PRO A 61 0.94 -1.51 0.47
CA PRO A 61 1.41 -0.36 1.25
C PRO A 61 0.65 -0.14 2.57
N CYS A 62 -0.68 -0.35 2.59
CA CYS A 62 -1.48 -0.13 3.81
C CYS A 62 -1.23 -1.20 4.89
N THR A 63 -0.87 -2.42 4.51
CA THR A 63 -0.54 -3.50 5.45
C THR A 63 0.91 -3.44 5.93
N HIS A 64 1.80 -2.83 5.16
CA HIS A 64 3.23 -2.71 5.46
C HIS A 64 3.74 -1.28 5.24
N PRO A 65 3.24 -0.29 6.01
CA PRO A 65 3.72 1.07 5.86
C PRO A 65 5.18 1.17 6.31
N GLU A 66 6.06 1.72 5.46
CA GLU A 66 7.48 1.91 5.81
C GLU A 66 7.67 3.01 6.88
N ASP A 67 6.80 4.03 6.87
CA ASP A 67 6.92 5.24 7.71
C ASP A 67 6.02 5.26 8.94
N LYS A 68 5.09 4.30 9.09
CA LYS A 68 4.13 4.24 10.21
C LYS A 68 4.27 2.91 10.96
N PRO A 69 3.96 2.88 12.27
CA PRO A 69 3.84 1.60 12.96
C PRO A 69 2.78 0.75 12.27
N THR A 70 3.09 -0.51 12.00
CA THR A 70 2.14 -1.49 11.45
C THR A 70 0.90 -1.51 12.34
N SER A 71 -0.25 -1.17 11.75
CA SER A 71 -1.56 -1.28 12.41
C SER A 71 -1.77 -2.73 12.83
N LYS A 72 -2.15 -2.93 14.09
CA LYS A 72 -2.22 -4.27 14.69
C LYS A 72 -3.54 -4.98 14.41
N LYS A 73 -4.55 -4.28 13.93
CA LYS A 73 -5.92 -4.78 13.75
C LYS A 73 -6.36 -4.68 12.29
N GLU A 74 -7.11 -5.67 11.83
CA GLU A 74 -7.71 -5.69 10.48
C GLU A 74 -8.58 -4.46 10.23
N GLU A 75 -9.38 -4.05 11.21
CA GLU A 75 -10.24 -2.86 11.13
C GLU A 75 -9.45 -1.57 10.81
N GLU A 76 -8.29 -1.37 11.46
CA GLU A 76 -7.43 -0.21 11.22
C GLU A 76 -6.84 -0.24 9.80
N MET A 77 -6.50 -1.43 9.29
CA MET A 77 -6.03 -1.60 7.92
C MET A 77 -7.13 -1.31 6.90
N MET A 78 -8.37 -1.73 7.16
CA MET A 78 -9.50 -1.41 6.29
C MET A 78 -9.72 0.11 6.22
N VAL A 79 -9.70 0.79 7.36
CA VAL A 79 -9.79 2.27 7.40
C VAL A 79 -8.67 2.91 6.58
N ALA A 80 -7.42 2.44 6.72
CA ALA A 80 -6.30 2.95 5.93
C ALA A 80 -6.47 2.69 4.42
N ILE A 81 -7.04 1.55 4.03
CA ILE A 81 -7.37 1.26 2.63
C ILE A 81 -8.45 2.23 2.12
N PHE A 82 -9.52 2.47 2.89
CA PHE A 82 -10.56 3.41 2.52
C PHE A 82 -10.05 4.84 2.40
N GLU A 83 -9.23 5.31 3.35
CA GLU A 83 -8.60 6.64 3.27
C GLU A 83 -7.74 6.79 2.00
N TYR A 84 -7.03 5.73 1.61
CA TYR A 84 -6.22 5.74 0.39
C TYR A 84 -7.08 5.75 -0.88
N LEU A 85 -8.16 4.95 -0.90
CA LEU A 85 -9.13 4.92 -1.99
C LEU A 85 -9.82 6.28 -2.17
N ASP A 86 -10.26 6.90 -1.08
CA ASP A 86 -10.86 8.23 -1.09
C ASP A 86 -9.88 9.28 -1.63
N GLY A 87 -8.62 9.22 -1.23
CA GLY A 87 -7.56 10.07 -1.76
C GLY A 87 -7.43 9.94 -3.28
N LEU A 88 -7.30 8.70 -3.79
CA LEU A 88 -7.21 8.44 -5.23
C LEU A 88 -8.47 8.90 -5.99
N PHE A 89 -9.65 8.63 -5.45
CA PHE A 89 -10.90 9.03 -6.06
C PHE A 89 -11.05 10.56 -6.11
N ASN A 90 -10.64 11.27 -5.06
CA ASN A 90 -10.71 12.73 -5.01
C ASN A 90 -9.76 13.42 -6.00
N ILE A 91 -8.63 12.77 -6.34
CA ILE A 91 -7.69 13.24 -7.36
C ILE A 91 -8.27 13.02 -8.78
N VAL A 92 -8.78 11.82 -9.07
CA VAL A 92 -9.18 11.44 -10.43
C VAL A 92 -10.62 11.86 -10.77
N ARG A 93 -11.54 11.82 -9.80
CA ARG A 93 -12.97 12.16 -9.93
C ARG A 93 -13.67 11.46 -11.11
N ALA A 94 -13.63 10.13 -11.11
CA ALA A 94 -14.20 9.33 -12.20
C ALA A 94 -15.71 9.57 -12.37
N ARG A 95 -16.15 9.94 -13.58
CA ARG A 95 -17.54 10.37 -13.84
C ARG A 95 -18.52 9.25 -14.20
N ARG A 96 -18.03 8.08 -14.61
CA ARG A 96 -18.88 7.00 -15.12
C ARG A 96 -18.62 5.65 -14.47
N LEU A 97 -17.35 5.28 -14.27
CA LEU A 97 -16.99 3.95 -13.78
C LEU A 97 -15.82 4.02 -12.81
N LEU A 98 -16.02 3.44 -11.63
CA LEU A 98 -14.94 3.02 -10.74
C LEU A 98 -14.87 1.49 -10.79
N TYR A 99 -13.74 0.96 -11.23
CA TYR A 99 -13.50 -0.48 -11.30
C TYR A 99 -12.39 -0.86 -10.33
N MET A 100 -12.71 -1.64 -9.31
CA MET A 100 -11.75 -2.14 -8.31
C MET A 100 -11.48 -3.62 -8.57
N ALA A 101 -10.22 -3.94 -8.90
CA ALA A 101 -9.78 -5.29 -9.23
C ALA A 101 -8.90 -5.84 -8.11
N ILE A 102 -9.31 -6.96 -7.52
CA ILE A 102 -8.50 -7.76 -6.59
C ILE A 102 -7.96 -8.96 -7.38
N ASP A 103 -6.67 -9.31 -7.24
CA ASP A 103 -6.15 -10.49 -7.95
C ASP A 103 -6.93 -11.74 -7.51
N GLY A 104 -7.39 -12.51 -8.49
CA GLY A 104 -7.87 -13.87 -8.29
C GLY A 104 -6.75 -14.90 -8.41
N VAL A 105 -7.12 -16.16 -8.63
CA VAL A 105 -6.15 -17.23 -8.88
C VAL A 105 -5.37 -16.97 -10.17
N ALA A 106 -4.05 -16.92 -10.06
CA ALA A 106 -3.17 -16.59 -11.17
C ALA A 106 -2.69 -17.84 -11.95
N PRO A 107 -2.28 -17.70 -13.24
CA PRO A 107 -1.68 -18.80 -14.00
C PRO A 107 -0.37 -19.32 -13.38
N ARG A 108 -0.03 -20.59 -13.64
CA ARG A 108 1.14 -21.28 -13.06
C ARG A 108 2.46 -20.50 -13.21
N ALA A 109 2.67 -19.83 -14.34
CA ALA A 109 3.86 -19.01 -14.55
C ALA A 109 3.96 -17.85 -13.54
N LYS A 110 2.86 -17.11 -13.31
CA LYS A 110 2.78 -16.03 -12.30
C LYS A 110 2.85 -16.60 -10.89
N MET A 111 2.24 -17.77 -10.63
CA MET A 111 2.37 -18.46 -9.34
C MET A 111 3.81 -18.80 -9.00
N ASN A 112 4.59 -19.36 -9.93
CA ASN A 112 6.01 -19.67 -9.70
C ASN A 112 6.82 -18.39 -9.39
N GLN A 113 6.50 -17.28 -10.07
CA GLN A 113 7.13 -16.00 -9.82
C GLN A 113 6.78 -15.45 -8.43
N GLN A 114 5.50 -15.50 -8.05
CA GLN A 114 5.04 -15.10 -6.71
C GLN A 114 5.70 -15.96 -5.63
N LEU A 115 5.75 -17.28 -5.84
CA LEU A 115 6.38 -18.23 -4.93
C LEU A 115 7.87 -17.91 -4.71
N SER A 116 8.62 -17.70 -5.79
CA SER A 116 10.05 -17.36 -5.69
C SER A 116 10.30 -16.05 -4.93
N ARG A 117 9.48 -15.02 -5.19
CA ARG A 117 9.56 -13.74 -4.45
C ARG A 117 9.27 -13.92 -2.97
N ARG A 118 8.23 -14.69 -2.64
CA ARG A 118 7.80 -15.00 -1.28
C ARG A 118 8.87 -15.75 -0.49
N PHE A 119 9.47 -16.78 -1.09
CA PHE A 119 10.59 -17.51 -0.47
C PHE A 119 11.78 -16.60 -0.19
N ARG A 120 12.13 -15.71 -1.13
CA ARG A 120 13.21 -14.75 -0.93
C ARG A 120 12.91 -13.79 0.23
N ALA A 121 11.72 -13.20 0.26
CA ALA A 121 11.32 -12.28 1.33
C ALA A 121 11.30 -12.95 2.70
N SER A 122 10.87 -14.22 2.78
CA SER A 122 10.92 -15.00 4.02
C SER A 122 12.36 -15.24 4.48
N LYS A 123 13.26 -15.59 3.56
CA LYS A 123 14.68 -15.81 3.87
C LYS A 123 15.35 -14.51 4.33
N GLU A 124 15.17 -13.43 3.59
CA GLU A 124 15.70 -12.10 3.95
C GLU A 124 15.13 -11.61 5.30
N GLY A 125 13.86 -11.90 5.59
CA GLY A 125 13.24 -11.60 6.87
C GLY A 125 13.87 -12.36 8.04
N MET A 126 14.23 -13.64 7.84
CA MET A 126 14.93 -14.44 8.85
C MET A 126 16.36 -13.95 9.06
N GLU A 127 17.10 -13.69 7.98
CA GLU A 127 18.48 -13.18 8.03
C GLU A 127 18.53 -11.82 8.76
N ALA A 128 17.62 -10.90 8.42
CA ALA A 128 17.53 -9.61 9.08
C ALA A 128 17.14 -9.71 10.57
N ALA A 129 16.34 -10.71 10.97
CA ALA A 129 16.02 -10.96 12.36
C ALA A 129 17.23 -11.48 13.15
N MET A 130 17.98 -12.42 12.58
CA MET A 130 19.22 -12.93 13.17
C MET A 130 20.28 -11.82 13.31
N GLU A 131 20.46 -11.00 12.27
CA GLU A 131 21.42 -9.89 12.29
C GLU A 131 21.05 -8.82 13.33
N LYS A 132 19.76 -8.48 13.43
CA LYS A 132 19.26 -7.60 14.51
C LYS A 132 19.55 -8.16 15.89
N GLN A 133 19.33 -9.46 16.10
CA GLN A 133 19.62 -10.09 17.39
C GLN A 133 21.11 -10.05 17.70
N HIS A 134 21.97 -10.36 16.73
CA HIS A 134 23.42 -10.34 16.90
C HIS A 134 23.95 -8.93 17.24
N VAL A 135 23.53 -7.91 16.48
CA VAL A 135 23.89 -6.50 16.74
C VAL A 135 23.42 -6.06 18.13
N ARG A 136 22.25 -6.53 18.56
CA ARG A 136 21.70 -6.23 19.88
C ARG A 136 22.56 -6.82 20.99
N GLU A 137 22.93 -8.08 20.88
CA GLU A 137 23.79 -8.79 21.83
C GLU A 137 25.16 -8.12 21.93
N GLU A 138 25.78 -7.75 20.79
CA GLU A 138 27.05 -7.02 20.78
C GLU A 138 26.95 -5.64 21.45
N THR A 139 25.87 -4.91 21.19
CA THR A 139 25.68 -3.57 21.75
C THR A 139 25.52 -3.64 23.27
N LEU A 140 24.76 -4.62 23.77
CA LEU A 140 24.63 -4.87 25.20
C LEU A 140 25.96 -5.32 25.84
N ALA A 141 26.74 -6.16 25.16
CA ALA A 141 28.06 -6.59 25.63
C ALA A 141 29.08 -5.44 25.70
N LYS A 142 28.97 -4.45 24.80
CA LYS A 142 29.78 -3.21 24.79
C LYS A 142 29.28 -2.17 25.81
N GLY A 143 28.25 -2.48 26.61
CA GLY A 143 27.67 -1.58 27.61
C GLY A 143 26.74 -0.50 27.04
N GLY A 144 26.32 -0.63 25.78
CA GLY A 144 25.37 0.27 25.15
C GLY A 144 23.94 0.05 25.63
N TYR A 145 23.18 1.13 25.80
CA TYR A 145 21.76 1.07 26.12
C TYR A 145 20.94 0.91 24.84
N LEU A 146 20.01 -0.06 24.86
CA LEU A 146 19.03 -0.26 23.79
C LEU A 146 17.61 -0.23 24.38
N PRO A 147 16.65 0.40 23.69
CA PRO A 147 15.27 0.37 24.12
C PRO A 147 14.70 -1.05 24.16
N PRO A 148 13.62 -1.30 24.94
CA PRO A 148 12.94 -2.57 24.98
C PRO A 148 12.51 -3.04 23.60
N GLU A 149 12.49 -4.36 23.40
CA GLU A 149 12.05 -4.92 22.12
C GLU A 149 10.59 -4.61 21.91
N GLN A 150 10.30 -3.75 20.93
CA GLN A 150 8.96 -3.65 20.43
C GLN A 150 8.75 -4.88 19.55
N ILE A 151 7.97 -5.84 20.04
CA ILE A 151 7.44 -6.92 19.21
C ILE A 151 6.56 -6.24 18.15
N LYS A 152 7.16 -5.90 17.01
CA LYS A 152 6.42 -5.57 15.81
C LYS A 152 5.99 -6.90 15.22
N GLU A 153 4.81 -7.38 15.60
CA GLU A 153 4.15 -8.43 14.84
C GLU A 153 4.00 -7.90 13.42
N ARG A 154 4.85 -8.42 12.54
CA ARG A 154 4.80 -8.09 11.12
C ARG A 154 3.55 -8.76 10.60
N PHE A 155 2.61 -7.97 10.08
CA PHE A 155 1.43 -8.53 9.46
C PHE A 155 1.85 -9.50 8.35
N ASP A 156 1.20 -10.65 8.28
CA ASP A 156 1.61 -11.66 7.31
C ASP A 156 1.22 -11.20 5.90
N SER A 157 2.22 -10.79 5.10
CA SER A 157 2.03 -10.45 3.68
C SER A 157 1.37 -11.58 2.87
N TYR A 158 1.37 -12.83 3.34
CA TYR A 158 0.69 -13.93 2.66
C TYR A 158 -0.83 -13.87 2.74
N CYS A 159 -1.39 -13.10 3.68
CA CYS A 159 -2.84 -12.96 3.80
C CYS A 159 -3.48 -12.25 2.59
N THR A 160 -2.71 -11.52 1.77
CA THR A 160 -3.20 -10.86 0.53
C THR A 160 -3.29 -11.83 -0.66
N THR A 161 -3.40 -13.13 -0.38
CA THR A 161 -3.59 -14.19 -1.37
C THR A 161 -5.07 -14.55 -1.45
N PRO A 162 -5.61 -14.87 -2.65
CA PRO A 162 -6.96 -15.40 -2.76
C PRO A 162 -7.21 -16.59 -1.83
N GLY A 163 -8.39 -16.62 -1.20
CA GLY A 163 -8.83 -17.73 -0.35
C GLY A 163 -8.50 -17.59 1.14
N THR A 164 -7.96 -16.44 1.57
CA THR A 164 -7.74 -16.13 2.99
C THR A 164 -8.97 -15.45 3.60
N GLU A 165 -9.12 -15.56 4.92
CA GLU A 165 -10.19 -14.88 5.67
C GLU A 165 -10.09 -13.35 5.55
N PHE A 166 -8.87 -12.82 5.54
CA PHE A 166 -8.61 -11.40 5.28
C PHE A 166 -9.21 -10.91 3.96
N MET A 167 -9.05 -11.67 2.87
CA MET A 167 -9.60 -11.27 1.56
C MET A 167 -11.13 -11.37 1.51
N ASP A 168 -11.73 -12.30 2.25
CA ASP A 168 -13.19 -12.37 2.40
C ASP A 168 -13.72 -11.17 3.21
N ASN A 169 -13.07 -10.83 4.32
CA ASN A 169 -13.38 -9.64 5.12
C ASN A 169 -13.22 -8.36 4.29
N LEU A 170 -12.13 -8.25 3.51
CA LEU A 170 -11.91 -7.12 2.61
C LEU A 170 -13.02 -6.99 1.56
N ALA A 171 -13.41 -8.10 0.93
CA ALA A 171 -14.49 -8.09 -0.06
C ALA A 171 -15.82 -7.65 0.56
N LYS A 172 -16.14 -8.15 1.77
CA LYS A 172 -17.32 -7.72 2.52
C LYS A 172 -17.27 -6.24 2.87
N SER A 173 -16.12 -5.74 3.34
CA SER A 173 -15.94 -4.33 3.67
C SER A 173 -16.08 -3.41 2.44
N LEU A 174 -15.56 -3.81 1.28
CA LEU A 174 -15.66 -3.02 0.04
C LEU A 174 -17.07 -3.02 -0.58
N CYS A 175 -17.89 -4.02 -0.26
CA CYS A 175 -19.27 -4.12 -0.74
C CYS A 175 -20.31 -3.49 0.22
N TYR A 176 -19.90 -3.08 1.42
CA TYR A 176 -20.77 -2.48 2.44
C TYR A 176 -20.97 -0.99 2.19
#